data_AF-A0A971GDP1-F1
#
_entry.id   AF-A0A971GDP1-F1
#
_cell.length_a   1.000
_cell.length_b   1.000
_cell.length_c   1.000
_cell.angle_alpha   90.00
_cell.angle_beta   90.00
_cell.angle_gamma   90.00
#
_symmetry.space_group_name_H-M   'P 1'
#
loop_
_entity.id
_entity.type
_entity.pdbx_description
1 polymer ?
#
loop_
_entity_poly.entity_id
_entity_poly.type
_entity_poly.pdbx_seq_one_letter_code
_entity_poly.pdbx_strand_id
1 'polypeptide(L)'
;MMKQTPLNRIMSAVHIIFFSSLLCFGTICLSGTVLLMPALGASFLIGKDVLYKRLDINDSIIKNYFRYLADSIKLVKYFAINIIIALNIAGMIAAAKTSNFIYSVACLAIAAFLFTFIFYIVGYHAFVSNKINIVEVVASMFTKLYLLITVFIVMVLCVLFFSGTLLAVLFVSGTLLVFGLEIPIFIQMLHLKKILGRIDSSEKYAYLVY
;
A
#
# COMPACT_ATOMS: atom_id res chain seq x y z
N MET A 1 25.49 18.87 -10.63
CA MET A 1 24.95 17.52 -10.90
C MET A 1 25.91 16.47 -10.35
N MET A 2 25.60 15.82 -9.22
CA MET A 2 26.40 14.68 -8.75
C MET A 2 26.23 13.53 -9.75
N LYS A 3 27.34 12.95 -10.23
CA LYS A 3 27.33 11.71 -11.00
C LYS A 3 26.63 10.63 -10.16
N GLN A 4 25.54 10.05 -10.68
CA GLN A 4 24.87 8.93 -10.04
C GLN A 4 25.78 7.69 -10.10
N THR A 5 26.62 7.50 -9.09
CA THR A 5 27.33 6.25 -8.90
C THR A 5 26.34 5.15 -8.46
N PRO A 6 26.62 3.87 -8.73
CA PRO A 6 25.80 2.76 -8.23
C PRO A 6 25.60 2.83 -6.71
N LEU A 7 26.63 3.23 -5.98
CA LEU A 7 26.60 3.44 -4.54
C LEU A 7 25.58 4.53 -4.13
N ASN A 8 25.56 5.68 -4.81
CA ASN A 8 24.61 6.75 -4.52
C ASN A 8 23.16 6.30 -4.75
N ARG A 9 22.91 5.45 -5.75
CA ARG A 9 21.56 4.89 -5.99
C ARG A 9 21.12 3.94 -4.88
N ILE A 10 22.03 3.09 -4.40
CA ILE A 10 21.76 2.17 -3.29
C ILE A 10 21.48 2.98 -2.01
N MET A 11 22.33 3.95 -1.70
CA MET A 11 22.14 4.83 -0.54
C MET A 11 20.82 5.61 -0.62
N SER A 12 20.46 6.11 -1.82
CA SER A 12 19.15 6.73 -2.07
C SER A 12 18.00 5.80 -1.74
N ALA A 13 18.04 4.57 -2.25
CA ALA A 13 16.96 3.61 -2.06
C ALA A 13 16.81 3.25 -0.59
N VAL A 14 17.92 2.98 0.11
CA VAL A 14 17.94 2.73 1.56
C VAL A 14 17.38 3.91 2.32
N HIS A 15 17.78 5.14 1.97
CA HIS A 15 17.28 6.36 2.61
C HIS A 15 15.76 6.50 2.45
N ILE A 16 15.25 6.34 1.22
CA ILE A 16 13.81 6.45 0.93
C ILE A 16 13.03 5.38 1.71
N ILE A 17 13.47 4.12 1.68
CA ILE A 17 12.81 3.01 2.36
C ILE A 17 12.84 3.21 3.88
N PHE A 18 13.98 3.62 4.43
CA PHE A 18 14.12 3.81 5.88
C PHE A 18 13.20 4.92 6.39
N PHE A 19 13.28 6.12 5.81
CA PHE A 19 12.46 7.25 6.24
C PHE A 19 10.98 7.03 5.95
N SER A 20 10.62 6.44 4.81
CA SER A 20 9.22 6.12 4.51
C SER A 20 8.67 5.07 5.48
N SER A 21 9.46 4.06 5.86
CA SER A 21 9.04 3.04 6.86
C SER A 21 8.78 3.69 8.21
N LEU A 22 9.74 4.48 8.69
CA LEU A 22 9.65 5.15 9.97
C LEU A 22 8.41 6.06 10.04
N LEU A 23 8.17 6.85 9.00
CA LEU A 23 7.05 7.78 8.93
C LEU A 23 5.71 7.06 8.77
N CYS A 24 5.64 6.05 7.90
CA CYS A 24 4.42 5.27 7.67
C CYS A 24 4.00 4.51 8.92
N PHE A 25 4.88 3.68 9.48
CA PHE A 25 4.58 2.90 10.68
C PHE A 25 4.44 3.78 11.91
N GLY A 26 5.26 4.83 12.05
CA GLY A 26 5.11 5.81 13.12
C GLY A 26 3.72 6.45 13.10
N THR A 27 3.24 6.88 11.93
CA THR A 27 1.90 7.47 11.78
C THR A 27 0.79 6.47 12.11
N ILE A 28 0.90 5.22 11.63
CA ILE A 28 -0.08 4.16 11.92
C ILE A 28 -0.15 3.86 13.41
N CYS A 29 1.00 3.63 14.05
CA CYS A 29 1.09 3.25 15.45
C CYS A 29 0.65 4.39 16.38
N LEU A 30 1.16 5.61 16.18
CA LEU A 30 0.84 6.76 17.02
C LEU A 30 -0.62 7.20 16.90
N SER A 31 -1.26 6.98 15.74
CA SER A 31 -2.67 7.28 15.53
C SER A 31 -3.62 6.14 15.93
N GLY A 32 -3.12 5.04 16.49
CA GLY A 32 -3.95 3.88 16.81
C GLY A 32 -4.69 3.35 15.59
N THR A 33 -4.03 3.31 14.43
CA THR A 33 -4.55 2.87 13.11
C THR A 33 -5.56 3.79 12.42
N VAL A 34 -5.98 4.90 13.04
CA VAL A 34 -6.92 5.86 12.42
C VAL A 34 -6.37 6.44 11.12
N LEU A 35 -5.06 6.71 11.07
CA LEU A 35 -4.38 7.23 9.88
C LEU A 35 -3.78 6.13 9.00
N LEU A 36 -4.24 4.88 9.11
CA LEU A 36 -3.74 3.76 8.29
C LEU A 36 -3.84 4.05 6.79
N MET A 37 -5.01 4.44 6.32
CA MET A 37 -5.25 4.71 4.90
C MET A 37 -4.44 5.90 4.39
N PRO A 38 -4.43 7.07 5.07
CA PRO A 38 -3.54 8.17 4.70
C PRO A 38 -2.07 7.80 4.69
N ALA A 39 -1.58 7.04 5.68
CA ALA A 39 -0.18 6.66 5.78
C ALA A 39 0.25 5.75 4.63
N LEU A 40 -0.57 4.75 4.29
CA LEU A 40 -0.35 3.90 3.12
C LEU A 40 -0.46 4.70 1.82
N GLY A 41 -1.42 5.62 1.71
CA GLY A 41 -1.55 6.56 0.60
C GLY A 41 -0.30 7.39 0.36
N ALA A 42 0.26 7.96 1.43
CA ALA A 42 1.52 8.69 1.37
C ALA A 42 2.67 7.81 0.88
N SER A 43 2.78 6.57 1.40
CA SER A 43 3.79 5.62 0.94
C SER A 43 3.64 5.26 -0.55
N PHE A 44 2.44 4.97 -1.04
CA PHE A 44 2.20 4.68 -2.45
C PHE A 44 2.47 5.90 -3.36
N LEU A 45 2.22 7.11 -2.90
CA LEU A 45 2.56 8.31 -3.68
C LEU A 45 4.09 8.51 -3.76
N ILE A 46 4.81 8.23 -2.67
CA ILE A 46 6.29 8.19 -2.70
C ILE A 46 6.79 7.10 -3.65
N GLY A 47 6.26 5.89 -3.55
CA GLY A 47 6.67 4.77 -4.39
C GLY A 47 6.37 5.01 -5.88
N LYS A 48 5.23 5.62 -6.19
CA LYS A 48 4.91 6.14 -7.53
C LYS A 48 5.98 7.10 -8.02
N ASP A 49 6.37 8.09 -7.22
CA ASP A 49 7.41 9.03 -7.62
C ASP A 49 8.78 8.35 -7.80
N VAL A 50 9.09 7.32 -7.02
CA VAL A 50 10.28 6.47 -7.22
C VAL A 50 10.21 5.73 -8.56
N LEU A 51 9.07 5.08 -8.87
CA LEU A 51 8.85 4.39 -10.14
C LEU A 51 9.03 5.35 -11.32
N TYR A 52 8.36 6.49 -11.30
CA TYR A 52 8.44 7.48 -12.37
C TYR A 52 9.74 8.30 -12.37
N LYS A 53 10.70 8.03 -11.46
CA LYS A 53 11.98 8.74 -11.29
C LYS A 53 11.80 10.25 -11.07
N ARG A 54 10.80 10.63 -10.28
CA ARG A 54 10.45 12.01 -9.92
C ARG A 54 11.02 12.45 -8.57
N LEU A 55 11.55 11.52 -7.78
CA LEU A 55 12.25 11.78 -6.53
C LEU A 55 13.77 11.72 -6.74
N ASP A 56 14.48 12.74 -6.24
CA ASP A 56 15.94 12.76 -6.11
C ASP A 56 16.34 12.66 -4.62
N ILE A 57 17.59 12.23 -4.34
CA ILE A 57 18.18 12.09 -2.99
C ILE A 57 18.07 13.39 -2.18
N ASN A 58 18.08 14.53 -2.87
CA ASN A 58 18.03 15.86 -2.26
C ASN A 58 16.61 16.29 -1.87
N ASP A 59 15.58 15.57 -2.32
CA ASP A 59 14.21 15.86 -1.94
C ASP A 59 13.95 15.41 -0.50
N SER A 60 13.38 16.32 0.29
CA SER A 60 13.02 16.00 1.67
C SER A 60 11.88 14.97 1.71
N ILE A 61 12.24 13.69 1.92
CA ILE A 61 11.29 12.56 2.06
C ILE A 61 10.28 12.84 3.16
N ILE A 62 10.72 13.44 4.27
CA ILE A 62 9.84 13.82 5.39
C ILE A 62 8.79 14.84 4.92
N LYS A 63 9.21 15.92 4.24
CA LYS A 63 8.28 16.94 3.73
C LYS A 63 7.30 16.36 2.71
N ASN A 64 7.79 15.55 1.78
CA ASN A 64 6.97 14.90 0.76
C ASN A 64 5.97 13.92 1.39
N TYR A 65 6.39 13.15 2.39
CA TYR A 65 5.51 12.26 3.14
C TYR A 65 4.35 13.02 3.77
N PHE A 66 4.61 14.11 4.52
CA PHE A 66 3.53 14.87 5.16
C PHE A 66 2.63 15.58 4.17
N ARG A 67 3.17 16.06 3.03
CA ARG A 67 2.35 16.59 1.93
C ARG A 67 1.40 15.52 1.40
N TYR A 68 1.91 14.33 1.08
CA TYR A 68 1.10 13.22 0.58
C TYR A 68 0.15 12.64 1.62
N LEU A 69 0.53 12.66 2.90
CA LEU A 69 -0.34 12.31 4.00
C LEU A 69 -1.56 13.24 4.02
N ALA A 70 -1.34 14.55 3.94
CA ALA A 70 -2.41 15.54 3.88
C ALA A 70 -3.33 15.34 2.66
N ASP A 71 -2.74 15.09 1.48
CA ASP A 71 -3.50 14.78 0.26
C ASP A 71 -4.34 13.50 0.37
N SER A 72 -3.88 12.55 1.18
CA SER A 72 -4.49 11.25 1.41
C SER A 72 -5.48 11.23 2.58
N ILE A 73 -5.53 12.28 3.43
CA ILE A 73 -6.52 12.40 4.53
C ILE A 73 -7.95 12.26 4.03
N LYS A 74 -8.23 12.68 2.79
CA LYS A 74 -9.55 12.54 2.17
C LYS A 74 -10.03 11.09 2.08
N LEU A 75 -9.13 10.09 2.12
CA LEU A 75 -9.49 8.67 2.16
C LEU A 75 -10.29 8.32 3.43
N VAL A 76 -10.01 8.99 4.54
CA VAL A 76 -10.73 8.78 5.82
C VAL A 76 -12.17 9.31 5.76
N LYS A 77 -12.48 10.22 4.81
CA LYS A 77 -13.85 10.75 4.67
C LYS A 77 -14.83 9.71 4.12
N TYR A 78 -14.34 8.64 3.49
CA TYR A 78 -15.22 7.60 2.95
C TYR A 78 -15.64 6.64 4.06
N PHE A 79 -16.93 6.69 4.42
CA PHE A 79 -17.50 5.81 5.45
C PHE A 79 -17.23 4.32 5.21
N ALA A 80 -17.32 3.87 3.95
CA ALA A 80 -17.02 2.48 3.58
C ALA A 80 -15.58 2.06 3.91
N ILE A 81 -14.61 2.97 3.78
CA ILE A 81 -13.21 2.72 4.11
C ILE A 81 -13.05 2.51 5.62
N ASN A 82 -13.71 3.33 6.43
CA ASN A 82 -13.67 3.20 7.88
C ASN A 82 -14.32 1.90 8.36
N ILE A 83 -15.40 1.45 7.71
CA ILE A 83 -16.01 0.14 7.98
C ILE A 83 -15.00 -0.99 7.72
N ILE A 84 -14.26 -0.95 6.60
CA ILE A 84 -13.27 -1.98 6.27
C ILE A 84 -12.15 -2.04 7.33
N ILE A 85 -11.69 -0.89 7.82
CA ILE A 85 -10.69 -0.82 8.89
C ILE A 85 -11.27 -1.39 10.19
N ALA A 86 -12.49 -0.99 10.56
CA ALA A 86 -13.15 -1.50 11.76
C ALA A 86 -13.37 -3.02 11.71
N LEU A 87 -13.79 -3.56 10.57
CA LEU A 87 -13.94 -5.00 10.35
C LEU A 87 -12.61 -5.74 10.41
N ASN A 88 -11.52 -5.16 9.89
CA ASN A 88 -10.17 -5.71 10.04
C ASN A 88 -9.78 -5.84 11.51
N ILE A 89 -9.93 -4.76 12.28
CA ILE A 89 -9.60 -4.74 13.71
C ILE A 89 -10.46 -5.76 14.47
N ALA A 90 -11.77 -5.78 14.20
CA ALA A 90 -12.68 -6.74 14.81
C ALA A 90 -12.31 -8.19 14.47
N GLY A 91 -11.94 -8.47 13.22
CA GLY A 91 -11.50 -9.78 12.77
C GLY A 91 -10.22 -10.24 13.47
N MET A 92 -9.22 -9.36 13.62
CA MET A 92 -8.01 -9.68 14.37
C MET A 92 -8.29 -9.93 15.85
N ILE A 93 -9.13 -9.12 16.50
CA ILE A 93 -9.51 -9.30 17.91
C ILE A 93 -10.27 -10.63 18.09
N ALA A 94 -11.21 -10.94 17.19
CA ALA A 94 -11.98 -12.18 17.23
C ALA A 94 -11.08 -13.41 17.06
N ALA A 95 -10.11 -13.34 16.15
CA ALA A 95 -9.12 -14.38 15.93
C ALA A 95 -8.23 -14.63 17.16
N ALA A 96 -7.83 -13.56 17.86
CA ALA A 96 -6.97 -13.64 19.03
C ALA A 96 -7.70 -14.14 20.29
N LYS A 97 -9.02 -13.91 20.41
CA LYS A 97 -9.81 -14.26 21.60
C LYS A 97 -10.53 -15.60 21.50
N THR A 98 -10.62 -16.19 20.32
CA THR A 98 -11.33 -17.46 20.13
C THR A 98 -10.45 -18.65 20.51
N SER A 99 -11.04 -19.63 21.21
CA SER A 99 -10.40 -20.92 21.46
C SER A 99 -10.56 -21.90 20.30
N ASN A 100 -11.43 -21.60 19.32
CA ASN A 100 -11.68 -22.44 18.17
C ASN A 100 -10.70 -22.11 17.04
N PHE A 101 -9.76 -23.02 16.77
CA PHE A 101 -8.75 -22.87 15.73
C PHE A 101 -9.33 -22.56 14.35
N ILE A 102 -10.39 -23.28 13.92
CA ILE A 102 -11.01 -23.09 12.59
C ILE A 102 -11.59 -21.68 12.48
N TYR A 103 -12.27 -21.19 13.53
CA TYR A 103 -12.82 -19.85 13.55
C TYR A 103 -11.74 -18.77 13.53
N SER A 104 -10.63 -18.98 14.26
CA SER A 104 -9.47 -18.08 14.23
C SER A 104 -8.89 -17.96 12.83
N VAL A 105 -8.64 -19.09 12.16
CA VAL A 105 -8.12 -19.13 10.78
C VAL A 105 -9.06 -18.42 9.80
N ALA A 106 -10.38 -18.66 9.91
CA ALA A 106 -11.36 -17.98 9.06
C ALA A 106 -11.35 -16.45 9.27
N CYS A 107 -11.27 -15.99 10.52
CA CYS A 107 -11.17 -14.56 10.83
C CYS A 107 -9.89 -13.93 10.27
N LEU A 108 -8.75 -14.62 10.35
CA LEU A 108 -7.47 -14.16 9.81
C LEU A 108 -7.48 -14.12 8.28
N ALA A 109 -8.13 -15.09 7.62
CA ALA A 109 -8.30 -15.08 6.16
C ALA A 109 -9.17 -13.90 5.69
N ILE A 110 -10.26 -13.61 6.40
CA ILE A 110 -11.11 -12.44 6.13
C ILE A 110 -10.32 -11.14 6.35
N ALA A 111 -9.58 -11.02 7.45
CA ALA A 111 -8.72 -9.86 7.71
C ALA A 111 -7.68 -9.68 6.59
N ALA A 112 -6.99 -10.75 6.18
CA ALA A 112 -6.04 -10.68 5.07
C ALA A 112 -6.68 -10.22 3.75
N PHE A 113 -7.91 -10.63 3.48
CA PHE A 113 -8.66 -10.18 2.30
C PHE A 113 -9.02 -8.70 2.41
N LEU A 114 -9.49 -8.24 3.57
CA LEU A 114 -9.81 -6.84 3.80
C LEU A 114 -8.55 -5.94 3.75
N PHE A 115 -7.41 -6.41 4.26
CA PHE A 115 -6.12 -5.73 4.08
C PHE A 115 -5.70 -5.67 2.62
N THR A 116 -5.86 -6.76 1.88
CA THR A 116 -5.64 -6.76 0.42
C THR A 116 -6.50 -5.68 -0.23
N PHE A 117 -7.78 -5.61 0.10
CA PHE A 117 -8.69 -4.60 -0.42
C PHE A 117 -8.26 -3.17 -0.09
N ILE A 118 -7.79 -2.91 1.13
CA ILE A 118 -7.19 -1.63 1.54
C ILE A 118 -6.05 -1.23 0.59
N PHE A 119 -5.13 -2.15 0.30
CA PHE A 119 -4.00 -1.91 -0.60
C PHE A 119 -4.46 -1.55 -2.03
N TYR A 120 -5.53 -2.17 -2.54
CA TYR A 120 -6.10 -1.80 -3.85
C TYR A 120 -6.79 -0.44 -3.84
N ILE A 121 -7.49 -0.07 -2.76
CA ILE A 121 -8.08 1.27 -2.63
C ILE A 121 -6.98 2.33 -2.65
N VAL A 122 -5.90 2.09 -1.92
CA VAL A 122 -4.72 2.97 -1.88
C VAL A 122 -4.02 3.02 -3.25
N GLY A 123 -3.85 1.87 -3.92
CA GLY A 123 -3.29 1.82 -5.27
C GLY A 123 -4.12 2.58 -6.28
N TYR A 124 -5.45 2.42 -6.24
CA TYR A 124 -6.35 3.18 -7.10
C TYR A 124 -6.24 4.68 -6.84
N HIS A 125 -6.15 5.08 -5.57
CA HIS A 125 -5.93 6.47 -5.17
C HIS A 125 -4.65 7.05 -5.79
N ALA A 126 -3.55 6.31 -5.72
CA ALA A 126 -2.24 6.76 -6.17
C ALA A 126 -2.10 6.76 -7.69
N PHE A 127 -2.64 5.75 -8.38
CA PHE A 127 -2.35 5.48 -9.80
C PHE A 127 -3.47 5.81 -10.77
N VAL A 128 -4.73 5.83 -10.32
CA VAL A 128 -5.89 5.99 -11.21
C VAL A 128 -6.59 7.32 -10.98
N SER A 129 -7.08 7.58 -9.76
CA SER A 129 -7.91 8.75 -9.49
C SER A 129 -7.90 9.14 -8.01
N ASN A 130 -7.94 10.46 -7.78
CA ASN A 130 -8.13 11.02 -6.45
C ASN A 130 -9.53 10.78 -5.85
N LYS A 131 -10.52 10.45 -6.68
CA LYS A 131 -11.89 10.14 -6.26
C LYS A 131 -12.10 8.64 -6.33
N ILE A 132 -12.32 8.00 -5.19
CA ILE A 132 -12.46 6.53 -5.10
C ILE A 132 -13.76 6.08 -5.74
N ASN A 133 -13.67 5.14 -6.67
CA ASN A 133 -14.80 4.37 -7.18
C ASN A 133 -14.63 2.90 -6.77
N ILE A 134 -15.42 2.45 -5.79
CA ILE A 134 -15.31 1.10 -5.21
C ILE A 134 -15.52 0.01 -6.28
N VAL A 135 -16.41 0.24 -7.25
CA VAL A 135 -16.67 -0.72 -8.33
C VAL A 135 -15.43 -0.89 -9.20
N GLU A 136 -14.77 0.22 -9.56
CA GLU A 136 -13.50 0.17 -10.31
C GLU A 136 -12.38 -0.49 -9.49
N VAL A 137 -12.33 -0.25 -8.16
CA VAL A 137 -11.36 -0.91 -7.27
C VAL A 137 -11.58 -2.42 -7.27
N VAL A 138 -12.81 -2.90 -7.06
CA VAL A 138 -13.13 -4.33 -7.07
C VAL A 138 -12.81 -4.93 -8.44
N ALA A 139 -13.22 -4.28 -9.53
CA ALA A 139 -12.89 -4.74 -10.89
C ALA A 139 -11.38 -4.85 -11.09
N SER A 140 -10.60 -3.89 -10.58
CA SER A 140 -9.13 -3.88 -10.69
C SER A 140 -8.49 -5.11 -10.05
N MET A 141 -8.99 -5.56 -8.90
CA MET A 141 -8.49 -6.75 -8.19
C MET A 141 -8.59 -8.02 -9.04
N PHE A 142 -9.58 -8.10 -9.91
CA PHE A 142 -9.83 -9.29 -10.73
C PHE A 142 -9.29 -9.17 -12.15
N THR A 143 -8.62 -8.08 -12.51
CA THR A 143 -8.03 -7.91 -13.86
C THR A 143 -6.95 -8.95 -14.15
N LYS A 144 -6.11 -9.26 -13.15
CA LYS A 144 -5.03 -10.26 -13.25
C LYS A 144 -4.97 -11.07 -11.95
N LEU A 145 -5.70 -12.19 -11.93
CA LEU A 145 -5.90 -13.01 -10.73
C LEU A 145 -4.58 -13.47 -10.07
N TYR A 146 -3.54 -13.80 -10.86
CA TYR A 146 -2.25 -14.22 -10.30
C TYR A 146 -1.57 -13.11 -9.49
N LEU A 147 -1.73 -11.83 -9.86
CA LEU A 147 -1.19 -10.71 -9.10
C LEU A 147 -1.99 -10.49 -7.80
N LEU A 148 -3.32 -10.67 -7.85
CA LEU A 148 -4.17 -10.65 -6.65
C LEU A 148 -3.77 -11.75 -5.67
N ILE A 149 -3.57 -12.98 -6.15
CA ILE A 149 -3.14 -14.10 -5.32
C ILE A 149 -1.81 -13.78 -4.62
N THR A 150 -0.84 -13.19 -5.32
CA THR A 150 0.44 -12.78 -4.72
C THR A 150 0.24 -11.77 -3.59
N VAL A 151 -0.54 -10.71 -3.80
CA VAL A 151 -0.82 -9.70 -2.76
C VAL A 151 -1.53 -10.34 -1.57
N PHE A 152 -2.52 -11.20 -1.84
CA PHE A 152 -3.28 -11.89 -0.81
C PHE A 152 -2.42 -12.83 0.03
N ILE A 153 -1.54 -13.63 -0.58
CA ILE A 153 -0.61 -14.50 0.13
C ILE A 153 0.28 -13.69 1.07
N VAL A 154 0.84 -12.57 0.61
CA VAL A 154 1.65 -11.71 1.46
C VAL A 154 0.84 -11.15 2.64
N MET A 155 -0.42 -10.75 2.42
CA MET A 155 -1.30 -10.29 3.51
C MET A 155 -1.61 -11.41 4.50
N VAL A 156 -1.86 -12.64 4.04
CA VAL A 156 -2.05 -13.81 4.90
C VAL A 156 -0.81 -14.06 5.76
N LEU A 157 0.39 -14.01 5.18
CA LEU A 157 1.64 -14.15 5.93
C LEU A 157 1.80 -13.03 6.95
N CYS A 158 1.53 -11.77 6.57
CA CYS A 158 1.60 -10.63 7.49
C CYS A 158 0.65 -10.79 8.68
N VAL A 159 -0.57 -11.29 8.46
CA VAL A 159 -1.59 -11.47 9.48
C VAL A 159 -1.29 -12.69 10.37
N LEU A 160 -0.82 -13.81 9.80
CA LEU A 160 -0.51 -15.04 10.54
C LEU A 160 0.73 -14.91 11.43
N PHE A 161 1.77 -14.22 10.94
CA PHE A 161 3.04 -14.08 11.66
C PHE A 161 3.10 -12.80 12.51
N PHE A 162 1.99 -12.07 12.64
CA PHE A 162 1.92 -10.83 13.37
C PHE A 162 2.25 -11.05 14.85
N SER A 163 3.44 -10.62 15.25
CA SER A 163 3.99 -10.71 16.59
C SER A 163 4.68 -9.40 16.97
N GLY A 164 4.95 -9.16 18.25
CA GLY A 164 5.69 -7.96 18.68
C GLY A 164 7.06 -7.81 18.00
N THR A 165 7.74 -8.92 17.74
CA THR A 165 9.01 -8.95 16.99
C THR A 165 8.81 -8.59 15.52
N LEU A 166 7.75 -9.11 14.88
CA LEU A 166 7.42 -8.74 13.50
C LEU A 166 7.05 -7.25 13.40
N LEU A 167 6.38 -6.68 14.40
CA LEU A 167 6.06 -5.25 14.45
C LEU A 167 7.33 -4.39 14.43
N ALA A 168 8.36 -4.76 15.20
CA ALA A 168 9.65 -4.05 15.19
C ALA A 168 10.36 -4.15 13.83
N VAL A 169 10.33 -5.33 13.20
CA VAL A 169 10.89 -5.51 11.85
C VAL A 169 10.14 -4.68 10.81
N LEU A 170 8.81 -4.67 10.87
CA LEU A 170 7.94 -3.88 10.01
C LEU A 170 8.13 -2.37 10.23
N PHE A 171 8.42 -1.93 11.45
CA PHE A 171 8.71 -0.53 11.73
C PHE A 171 9.95 -0.03 10.96
N VAL A 172 10.99 -0.87 10.85
CA VAL A 172 12.26 -0.51 10.21
C VAL A 172 12.24 -0.76 8.70
N SER A 173 11.57 -1.83 8.26
CA SER A 173 11.62 -2.31 6.87
C SER A 173 10.28 -2.38 6.16
N GLY A 174 9.17 -2.03 6.81
CA GLY A 174 7.84 -2.35 6.31
C GLY A 174 7.44 -1.59 5.05
N THR A 175 8.01 -0.41 4.74
CA THR A 175 7.76 0.18 3.41
C THR A 175 8.49 -0.53 2.28
N LEU A 176 9.48 -1.38 2.57
CA LEU A 176 10.01 -2.31 1.56
C LEU A 176 8.90 -3.27 1.09
N LEU A 177 8.12 -3.82 2.02
CA LEU A 177 6.98 -4.67 1.69
C LEU A 177 5.89 -3.86 0.97
N VAL A 178 5.60 -2.64 1.43
CA VAL A 178 4.64 -1.75 0.75
C VAL A 178 5.06 -1.48 -0.69
N PHE A 179 6.31 -1.10 -0.94
CA PHE A 179 6.83 -0.86 -2.30
C PHE A 179 6.90 -2.14 -3.14
N GLY A 180 7.22 -3.29 -2.52
CA GLY A 180 7.18 -4.59 -3.19
C GLY A 180 5.77 -4.95 -3.67
N LEU A 181 4.75 -4.70 -2.84
CA LEU A 181 3.33 -4.92 -3.16
C LEU A 181 2.75 -3.85 -4.07
N GLU A 182 3.32 -2.66 -4.07
CA GLU A 182 2.93 -1.58 -4.96
C GLU A 182 3.14 -1.95 -6.43
N ILE A 183 4.17 -2.74 -6.77
CA ILE A 183 4.44 -3.20 -8.13
C ILE A 183 3.28 -4.04 -8.72
N PRO A 184 2.84 -5.16 -8.12
CA PRO A 184 1.74 -5.95 -8.65
C PRO A 184 0.40 -5.18 -8.65
N ILE A 185 0.21 -4.24 -7.73
CA ILE A 185 -0.97 -3.38 -7.70
C ILE A 185 -0.91 -2.36 -8.85
N PHE A 186 0.24 -1.72 -9.06
CA PHE A 186 0.48 -0.77 -10.15
C PHE A 186 0.19 -1.39 -11.51
N ILE A 187 0.67 -2.61 -11.77
CA ILE A 187 0.41 -3.33 -13.03
C ILE A 187 -1.10 -3.53 -13.23
N GLN A 188 -1.84 -3.89 -12.18
CA GLN A 188 -3.30 -4.03 -12.27
C GLN A 188 -4.01 -2.69 -12.48
N MET A 189 -3.53 -1.62 -11.86
CA MET A 189 -4.06 -0.26 -12.09
C MET A 189 -3.82 0.20 -13.53
N LEU A 190 -2.67 -0.14 -14.13
CA LEU A 190 -2.43 0.10 -15.56
C LEU A 190 -3.42 -0.69 -16.44
N HIS A 191 -3.66 -1.97 -16.13
CA HIS A 191 -4.64 -2.78 -16.86
C HIS A 191 -6.05 -2.20 -16.74
N LEU A 192 -6.44 -1.75 -15.54
CA LEU A 192 -7.71 -1.07 -15.33
C LEU A 192 -7.80 0.21 -16.18
N LYS A 193 -6.77 1.06 -16.17
CA LYS A 193 -6.74 2.27 -17.00
C LYS A 193 -6.85 1.94 -18.49
N LYS A 194 -6.24 0.85 -18.97
CA LYS A 194 -6.40 0.36 -20.35
C LYS A 194 -7.87 0.02 -20.66
N ILE A 195 -8.51 -0.78 -19.81
CA ILE A 195 -9.91 -1.21 -19.97
C ILE A 195 -10.85 0.01 -19.99
N LEU A 196 -10.57 1.02 -19.16
CA LEU A 196 -11.36 2.25 -19.07
C LEU A 196 -11.03 3.28 -20.17
N GLY A 197 -10.09 3.00 -21.08
CA GLY A 197 -9.65 3.96 -22.11
C GLY A 197 -8.92 5.19 -21.55
N ARG A 198 -8.33 5.08 -20.36
CA ARG A 198 -7.63 6.16 -19.64
C ARG A 198 -6.10 6.05 -19.70
N ILE A 199 -5.56 5.14 -20.53
CA ILE A 199 -4.11 5.07 -20.82
C ILE A 199 -3.81 5.96 -22.01
N ASP A 200 -2.89 6.90 -21.80
CA ASP A 200 -2.26 7.60 -22.90
C ASP A 200 -1.13 6.72 -23.46
N SER A 201 -1.07 6.58 -24.78
CA SER A 201 0.03 5.94 -25.51
C SER A 201 1.41 6.53 -25.18
N SER A 202 1.47 7.77 -24.68
CA SER A 202 2.70 8.44 -24.23
C SER A 202 3.17 8.02 -22.82
N GLU A 203 2.35 7.27 -22.07
CA GLU A 203 2.64 6.91 -20.68
C GLU A 203 3.80 5.91 -20.60
N LYS A 204 4.86 6.26 -19.85
CA LYS A 204 6.14 5.53 -19.74
C LYS A 204 6.02 4.02 -19.52
N TYR A 205 4.97 3.57 -18.84
CA TYR A 205 4.74 2.16 -18.48
C TYR A 205 3.62 1.49 -19.26
N ALA A 206 3.07 2.14 -20.30
CA ALA A 206 1.97 1.57 -21.07
C ALA A 206 2.34 0.24 -21.74
N TYR A 207 3.62 0.02 -22.07
CA TYR A 207 4.15 -1.25 -22.60
C TYR A 207 3.92 -2.47 -21.70
N LEU A 208 3.69 -2.28 -20.38
CA LEU A 208 3.44 -3.39 -19.45
C LEU A 208 2.05 -4.01 -19.63
N VAL A 209 1.17 -3.38 -20.40
CA VAL A 209 -0.21 -3.81 -20.60
C VAL A 209 -0.60 -3.97 -22.07
N TYR A 210 0.34 -3.76 -22.99
CA TYR A 210 0.16 -3.99 -24.43
C TYR A 210 0.50 -5.41 -24.84
#